data_AF-A0A940ZE61-F1
#
_entry.id   AF-A0A940ZE61-F1
#
_cell.length_a   1.000
_cell.length_b   1.000
_cell.length_c   1.000
_cell.angle_alpha   90.00
_cell.angle_beta   90.00
_cell.angle_gamma   90.00
#
_symmetry.space_group_name_H-M   'P 1'
#
loop_
_entity.id
_entity.type
_entity.pdbx_description
1 polymer ?
#
loop_
_entity_poly.entity_id
_entity_poly.type
_entity_poly.pdbx_seq_one_letter_code
_entity_poly.pdbx_strand_id
1 'polypeptide(L)' 'MADMKIGSIIELFGIINFLLVLFQVSSGLRIFKVPFTVHKKTGLLLLFTALIHGGLAVYFD' A
#
# COMPACT_ATOMS: atom_id res chain seq x y z
N MET A 1 -25.19 -4.28 -3.44
CA MET A 1 -24.68 -4.71 -2.11
C MET A 1 -23.28 -5.31 -2.21
N ALA A 2 -22.95 -6.00 -3.32
CA ALA A 2 -21.57 -6.40 -3.63
C ALA A 2 -20.65 -5.19 -3.90
N ASP A 3 -21.16 -4.17 -4.60
CA ASP A 3 -20.40 -2.97 -4.98
C ASP A 3 -19.96 -2.15 -3.76
N MET A 4 -20.84 -2.03 -2.77
CA MET A 4 -20.54 -1.35 -1.50
C MET A 4 -19.43 -2.05 -0.70
N LYS A 5 -19.28 -3.38 -0.85
CA LYS A 5 -18.19 -4.13 -0.21
C LYS A 5 -16.87 -3.92 -0.95
N ILE A 6 -16.90 -3.79 -2.28
CA ILE A 6 -15.70 -3.57 -3.09
C ILE A 6 -15.13 -2.17 -2.82
N GLY A 7 -15.97 -1.13 -2.73
CA GLY A 7 -15.53 0.21 -2.36
C GLY A 7 -14.78 0.27 -1.03
N SER A 8 -15.31 -0.36 0.03
CA SER A 8 -14.62 -0.44 1.34
C SER A 8 -13.29 -1.19 1.28
N ILE A 9 -13.16 -2.18 0.38
CA ILE A 9 -11.89 -2.89 0.16
C ILE A 9 -10.89 -1.97 -0.53
N ILE A 10 -11.31 -1.24 -1.57
CA ILE A 10 -10.47 -0.27 -2.28
C ILE A 10 -9.92 0.77 -1.28
N GLU A 11 -10.79 1.34 -0.44
CA GLU A 11 -10.40 2.33 0.57
C GLU A 11 -9.39 1.74 1.59
N LEU A 12 -9.64 0.52 2.08
CA LEU A 12 -8.74 -0.16 3.00
C LEU A 12 -7.33 -0.35 2.40
N PHE A 13 -7.25 -0.83 1.16
CA PHE A 13 -5.97 -0.95 0.46
C PHE A 13 -5.31 0.42 0.24
N GLY A 14 -6.09 1.48 0.00
CA GLY A 14 -5.60 2.85 -0.10
C GLY A 14 -4.90 3.31 1.19
N ILE A 15 -5.53 3.08 2.35
CA ILE A 15 -4.96 3.39 3.67
C ILE A 15 -3.67 2.60 3.90
N ILE A 16 -3.66 1.29 3.60
CA ILE A 16 -2.48 0.44 3.74
C ILE A 16 -1.33 0.96 2.86
N ASN A 17 -1.60 1.27 1.59
CA ASN A 17 -0.61 1.81 0.66
C ASN A 17 -0.04 3.14 1.15
N PHE A 18 -0.89 4.03 1.66
CA PHE A 18 -0.46 5.32 2.20
C PHE A 18 0.53 5.15 3.36
N LEU A 19 0.20 4.28 4.32
CA LEU A 19 1.09 3.99 5.46
C LEU A 19 2.42 3.35 5.00
N LEU A 20 2.37 2.43 4.04
CA LEU A 20 3.57 1.80 3.49
C LEU A 20 4.44 2.78 2.71
N VAL A 21 3.86 3.74 1.97
CA VAL A 21 4.61 4.83 1.31
C VAL A 21 5.28 5.72 2.35
N LEU A 22 4.55 6.13 3.40
CA LEU A 22 5.14 6.92 4.48
C LEU A 22 6.32 6.19 5.14
N PHE A 23 6.17 4.90 5.39
CA PHE A 23 7.27 4.06 5.88
C PHE A 23 8.45 4.01 4.89
N GLN A 24 8.19 3.84 3.60
CA GLN A 24 9.21 3.71 2.56
C GLN A 24 10.02 5.01 2.42
N VAL A 25 9.36 6.16 2.38
CA VAL A 25 9.99 7.49 2.31
C VAL A 25 10.78 7.74 3.58
N SER A 26 10.18 7.52 4.76
CA SER A 26 10.83 7.81 6.04
C SER A 26 12.04 6.91 6.29
N SER A 27 11.98 5.64 5.92
CA SER A 27 13.12 4.71 6.02
C SER A 27 14.18 4.97 4.95
N GLY A 28 13.78 5.35 3.73
CA GLY A 28 14.71 5.74 2.65
C GLY A 28 15.51 7.00 2.98
N LEU A 29 14.87 7.99 3.60
CA LEU A 29 15.50 9.20 4.13
C LEU A 29 16.28 8.95 5.44
N ARG A 30 16.26 7.71 5.96
CA ARG A 30 16.91 7.32 7.23
C ARG A 30 16.39 8.08 8.46
N ILE A 31 15.17 8.63 8.39
CA ILE A 31 14.46 9.18 9.56
C ILE A 31 14.23 8.04 10.57
N PHE A 32 13.82 6.87 10.08
CA PHE A 32 13.82 5.62 10.83
C PHE A 32 14.94 4.70 10.31
N LYS A 33 15.84 4.28 11.19
CA LYS A 33 16.89 3.31 10.86
C LYS A 33 16.35 1.91 10.99
N VAL A 34 16.03 1.29 9.87
CA VAL A 34 15.63 -0.13 9.79
C VAL A 34 16.63 -0.90 8.92
N PRO A 35 16.78 -2.23 9.11
CA PRO A 35 17.58 -3.03 8.20
C PRO A 35 17.09 -2.89 6.76
N PHE A 36 18.00 -2.78 5.79
CA PHE A 36 17.63 -2.63 4.38
C PHE A 36 16.73 -3.77 3.88
N THR A 37 16.90 -4.99 4.43
CA THR A 37 16.03 -6.14 4.16
C THR A 37 14.56 -5.86 4.51
N VAL A 38 14.29 -5.09 5.58
CA VAL A 38 12.92 -4.70 5.97
C VAL A 38 12.35 -3.71 4.96
N HIS A 39 13.11 -2.66 4.60
CA HIS A 39 12.73 -1.70 3.56
C HIS A 39 12.43 -2.38 2.23
N LYS A 40 13.26 -3.36 1.82
CA LYS A 40 13.04 -4.12 0.58
C LYS A 40 11.77 -4.98 0.64
N LYS A 41 11.55 -5.71 1.74
CA LYS A 41 10.38 -6.58 1.90
C LYS A 41 9.07 -5.78 1.96
N THR A 42 9.06 -4.68 2.70
CA THR A 42 7.89 -3.79 2.81
C THR A 42 7.64 -3.01 1.52
N GLY A 43 8.68 -2.61 0.78
CA GLY A 43 8.53 -2.05 -0.56
C GLY A 43 7.92 -3.04 -1.57
N LEU A 44 8.26 -4.33 -1.46
CA LEU A 44 7.61 -5.36 -2.28
C LEU A 44 6.13 -5.56 -1.88
N LEU A 45 5.82 -5.53 -0.58
CA LEU A 45 4.44 -5.55 -0.10
C LEU A 45 3.63 -4.35 -0.62
N LEU A 46 4.22 -3.15 -0.60
CA LEU A 46 3.64 -1.93 -1.17
C LEU A 46 3.32 -2.10 -2.65
N LEU A 47 4.23 -2.66 -3.44
CA LEU A 47 3.99 -2.90 -4.87
C LEU A 47 2.74 -3.75 -5.10
N PHE A 48 2.63 -4.90 -4.43
CA PHE A 48 1.49 -5.79 -4.61
C PHE A 48 0.17 -5.17 -4.13
N THR A 49 0.20 -4.49 -2.98
CA THR A 49 -0.98 -3.82 -2.43
C THR A 49 -1.42 -2.62 -3.28
N ALA A 50 -0.49 -1.90 -3.92
CA ALA A 50 -0.80 -0.81 -4.86
C ALA A 50 -1.38 -1.33 -6.17
N LEU A 51 -0.86 -2.45 -6.71
CA LEU A 51 -1.41 -3.08 -7.90
C LEU A 51 -2.84 -3.59 -7.68
N ILE A 52 -3.12 -4.18 -6.51
CA ILE A 52 -4.47 -4.62 -6.15
C ILE A 52 -5.40 -3.41 -5.98
N HIS A 53 -4.98 -2.38 -5.24
CA HIS A 53 -5.78 -1.16 -5.06
C HIS A 53 -6.13 -0.49 -6.39
N GLY A 54 -5.12 -0.19 -7.21
CA GLY A 54 -5.30 0.48 -8.49
C GLY A 54 -6.08 -0.38 -9.48
N GLY A 55 -5.83 -1.70 -9.51
CA GLY A 55 -6.61 -2.63 -10.31
C GLY A 55 -8.09 -2.62 -9.91
N LEU A 56 -8.39 -2.78 -8.61
CA LEU A 56 -9.78 -2.77 -8.13
C LEU A 56 -10.48 -1.44 -8.43
N ALA A 57 -9.82 -0.30 -8.20
CA ALA A 57 -10.38 1.00 -8.50
C ALA A 57 -10.67 1.15 -10.01
N VAL A 58 -9.73 0.78 -10.88
CA VAL A 58 -9.94 0.90 -12.34
C VAL A 58 -11.09 0.04 -12.88
N TYR A 59 -11.35 -1.13 -12.28
CA TYR A 59 -12.35 -2.07 -12.79
C TYR A 59 -13.72 -1.98 -12.09
N PHE A 60 -13.79 -1.41 -10.88
CA PHE A 60 -14.99 -1.50 -10.03
C PHE A 60 -15.44 -0.17 -9.38
N ASP A 61 -14.71 0.93 -9.57
CA ASP A 61 -15.07 2.28 -9.13
C ASP A 61 -15.22 3.21 -10.35
#